data_AF-A0A941XMN5-F1
#
_entry.id   AF-A0A941XMN5-F1
#
_cell.length_a   1.000
_cell.length_b   1.000
_cell.length_c   1.000
_cell.angle_alpha   90.00
_cell.angle_beta   90.00
_cell.angle_gamma   90.00
#
_symmetry.space_group_name_H-M   'P 1'
#
loop_
_entity.id
_entity.type
_entity.pdbx_description
1 polymer ?
#
loop_
_entity_poly.entity_id
_entity_poly.type
_entity_poly.pdbx_seq_one_letter_code
_entity_poly.pdbx_strand_id
1 'polypeptide(L)'
;RTTDLSKSEQGFYVTANGLKSDVFKVSIREPFAEDAYETITYPVVFHLIQDKTKVELGQGVGADIVNYAFNTIYNCFARTAAFSPNGADTKIRFRLAEYDPNGRKMEEKGINRYSLSTSDLNNLNPEKIKNNPKICWDYKRYLNIWIVENMGNSVSTPHYILNTADLNQIQGVSFEQLSLEEIEKQEYSLTDIGLIYGARDFAIEDVGYPTQMGKFFGLLDTENQKEDYCEDTFAYNTYKEPWNTALEGSNSRLKISTDGLIFYSVNIMDASSYKNTISMDQVKRIRTITDNCPHRWAWKSDWAFTGK
;
A
#
# COMPACT_ATOMS: atom_id res chain seq x y z
N ARG A 1 6.12 -3.80 -26.16
CA ARG A 1 6.87 -4.56 -25.14
C ARG A 1 8.02 -5.23 -25.88
N THR A 2 9.27 -4.99 -25.50
CA THR A 2 10.38 -5.75 -26.07
C THR A 2 10.40 -7.12 -25.40
N THR A 3 10.54 -8.19 -26.19
CA THR A 3 10.84 -9.55 -25.70
C THR A 3 12.34 -9.85 -25.83
N ASP A 4 13.11 -8.90 -26.36
CA ASP A 4 14.54 -9.00 -26.53
C ASP A 4 15.23 -8.49 -25.26
N LEU A 5 15.73 -9.44 -24.46
CA LEU A 5 16.53 -9.22 -23.26
C LEU A 5 18.04 -9.40 -23.55
N SER A 6 18.44 -9.59 -24.81
CA SER A 6 19.85 -9.84 -25.17
C SER A 6 20.77 -8.64 -24.96
N LYS A 7 20.19 -7.46 -24.75
CA LYS A 7 20.89 -6.20 -24.50
C LYS A 7 20.57 -5.70 -23.10
N SER A 8 21.59 -5.26 -22.38
CA SER A 8 21.45 -4.61 -21.08
C SER A 8 20.90 -3.18 -21.18
N GLU A 9 21.05 -2.53 -22.34
CA GLU A 9 20.59 -1.17 -22.61
C GLU A 9 19.87 -1.05 -23.95
N GLN A 10 18.87 -0.16 -24.02
CA GLN A 10 18.21 0.27 -25.25
C GLN A 10 18.27 1.79 -25.39
N GLY A 11 18.74 2.26 -26.54
CA GLY A 11 18.74 3.68 -26.88
C GLY A 11 17.49 4.08 -27.66
N PHE A 12 16.94 5.25 -27.33
CA PHE A 12 15.84 5.93 -28.02
C PHE A 12 16.28 7.32 -28.43
N TYR A 13 15.76 7.83 -29.54
CA TYR A 13 15.91 9.23 -29.93
C TYR A 13 14.63 9.67 -30.62
N VAL A 14 14.36 10.96 -30.62
CA VAL A 14 13.22 11.55 -31.32
C VAL A 14 13.74 12.39 -32.47
N THR A 15 13.02 12.36 -33.60
CA THR A 15 13.25 13.26 -34.72
C THR A 15 12.04 14.15 -34.92
N ALA A 16 12.25 15.46 -35.01
CA ALA A 16 11.20 16.43 -35.28
C ALA A 16 11.76 17.56 -36.17
N ASN A 17 11.05 17.92 -37.24
CA ASN A 17 11.45 18.99 -38.17
C ASN A 17 12.91 18.90 -38.67
N GLY A 18 13.39 17.69 -38.95
CA GLY A 18 14.76 17.45 -39.41
C GLY A 18 15.84 17.51 -38.32
N LEU A 19 15.48 17.82 -37.08
CA LEU A 19 16.36 17.75 -35.92
C LEU A 19 16.28 16.36 -35.29
N LYS A 20 17.40 15.90 -34.73
CA LYS A 20 17.52 14.64 -33.99
C LYS A 20 17.97 14.95 -32.56
N SER A 21 17.30 14.38 -31.56
CA SER A 21 17.73 14.49 -30.17
C SER A 21 19.00 13.68 -29.90
N ASP A 22 19.64 13.94 -28.77
CA ASP A 22 20.58 12.99 -28.18
C ASP A 22 19.89 11.64 -27.92
N VAL A 23 20.69 10.57 -27.90
CA VAL A 23 20.19 9.22 -27.61
C VAL A 23 19.95 9.11 -26.11
N PHE A 24 18.68 8.95 -25.72
CA PHE A 24 18.28 8.58 -24.39
C PHE A 24 18.41 7.07 -24.20
N LYS A 25 19.23 6.65 -23.23
CA LYS A 25 19.44 5.23 -22.93
C LYS A 25 18.58 4.81 -21.75
N VAL A 26 18.02 3.61 -21.82
CA VAL A 26 17.39 2.95 -20.67
C VAL A 26 18.03 1.59 -20.44
N SER A 27 18.11 1.18 -19.18
CA SER A 27 18.48 -0.17 -18.80
C SER A 27 17.29 -1.11 -18.99
N ILE A 28 17.51 -2.27 -19.61
CA ILE A 28 16.51 -3.33 -19.70
C ILE A 28 16.65 -4.21 -18.46
N ARG A 29 15.56 -4.37 -17.71
CA ARG A 29 15.48 -5.30 -16.58
C ARG A 29 14.74 -6.56 -17.00
N GLU A 30 15.29 -7.70 -16.63
CA GLU A 30 14.61 -8.97 -16.80
C GLU A 30 13.37 -8.99 -15.89
N PRO A 31 12.19 -9.41 -16.38
CA PRO A 31 11.04 -9.61 -15.51
C PRO A 31 11.33 -10.73 -14.51
N PHE A 32 10.57 -10.76 -13.41
CA PHE A 32 10.58 -11.94 -12.53
C PHE A 32 10.26 -13.19 -13.33
N ALA A 33 10.94 -14.30 -13.02
CA ALA A 33 10.52 -15.61 -13.48
C ALA A 33 9.07 -15.86 -13.05
N GLU A 34 8.32 -16.63 -13.85
CA GLU A 34 6.88 -16.83 -13.62
C GLU A 34 6.59 -17.47 -12.25
N ASP A 35 7.51 -18.30 -11.77
CA ASP A 35 7.50 -19.02 -10.50
C ASP A 35 8.34 -18.35 -9.40
N ALA A 36 8.88 -17.14 -9.63
CA ALA A 36 9.70 -16.44 -8.64
C ALA A 36 8.98 -16.17 -7.32
N TYR A 37 7.65 -15.99 -7.37
CA TYR A 37 6.81 -15.79 -6.20
C TYR A 37 5.48 -16.55 -6.31
N GLU A 38 5.12 -17.25 -5.25
CA GLU A 38 3.77 -17.79 -5.09
C GLU A 38 2.74 -16.65 -4.95
N THR A 39 1.56 -16.86 -5.54
CA THR A 39 0.44 -15.94 -5.36
C THR A 39 -0.21 -16.13 -3.98
N ILE A 40 -0.06 -15.13 -3.11
CA ILE A 40 -0.68 -15.13 -1.77
C ILE A 40 -1.90 -14.22 -1.73
N THR A 41 -2.93 -14.58 -0.94
CA THR A 41 -4.18 -13.82 -0.85
C THR A 41 -4.46 -13.38 0.58
N TYR A 42 -4.52 -12.07 0.80
CA TYR A 42 -4.86 -11.50 2.10
C TYR A 42 -6.37 -11.42 2.31
N PRO A 43 -6.89 -11.91 3.45
CA PRO A 43 -8.28 -11.71 3.87
C PRO A 43 -8.48 -10.31 4.45
N VAL A 44 -9.20 -9.45 3.77
CA VAL A 44 -9.36 -8.03 4.18
C VAL A 44 -10.69 -7.81 4.89
N VAL A 45 -10.63 -7.10 6.02
CA VAL A 45 -11.80 -6.53 6.69
C VAL A 45 -11.61 -5.02 6.90
N PHE A 46 -12.64 -4.25 6.56
CA PHE A 46 -12.76 -2.83 6.84
C PHE A 46 -13.68 -2.64 8.06
N HIS A 47 -13.15 -2.11 9.16
CA HIS A 47 -13.93 -1.73 10.33
C HIS A 47 -14.34 -0.27 10.22
N LEU A 48 -15.63 0.00 9.98
CA LEU A 48 -16.16 1.35 9.86
C LEU A 48 -16.64 1.81 11.24
N ILE A 49 -15.90 2.73 11.86
CA ILE A 49 -16.15 3.24 13.21
C ILE A 49 -16.57 4.71 13.11
N GLN A 50 -17.88 4.95 13.15
CA GLN A 50 -18.48 6.24 12.83
C GLN A 50 -19.53 6.67 13.86
N ASP A 51 -19.89 7.95 13.84
CA ASP A 51 -20.97 8.45 14.67
C ASP A 51 -22.31 7.80 14.31
N LYS A 52 -23.01 7.29 15.32
CA LYS A 52 -24.29 6.58 15.16
C LYS A 52 -25.36 7.44 14.50
N THR A 53 -25.48 8.71 14.87
CA THR A 53 -26.48 9.62 14.29
C THR A 53 -26.21 9.83 12.81
N LYS A 54 -24.95 10.01 12.41
CA LYS A 54 -24.59 10.16 10.99
C LYS A 54 -24.89 8.92 10.18
N VAL A 55 -24.59 7.73 10.70
CA VAL A 55 -24.90 6.47 10.03
C VAL A 55 -26.41 6.30 9.86
N GLU A 56 -27.21 6.59 10.90
CA GLU A 56 -28.68 6.52 10.85
C GLU A 56 -29.29 7.52 9.85
N LEU A 57 -28.64 8.67 9.63
CA LEU A 57 -29.01 9.66 8.62
C LEU A 57 -28.49 9.33 7.20
N GLY A 58 -27.83 8.19 7.01
CA GLY A 58 -27.27 7.79 5.71
C GLY A 58 -26.02 8.58 5.29
N GLN A 59 -25.35 9.24 6.24
CA GLN A 59 -24.13 10.05 6.03
C GLN A 59 -22.85 9.28 6.38
N GLY A 60 -22.96 7.98 6.66
CA GLY A 60 -21.82 7.10 6.89
C GLY A 60 -21.04 6.80 5.60
N VAL A 61 -19.86 6.18 5.73
CA VAL A 61 -19.10 5.69 4.58
C VAL A 61 -19.86 4.53 3.95
N GLY A 62 -20.21 4.69 2.67
CA GLY A 62 -20.93 3.69 1.88
C GLY A 62 -20.04 2.51 1.47
N ALA A 63 -20.65 1.34 1.25
CA ALA A 63 -19.95 0.14 0.80
C ALA A 63 -19.32 0.31 -0.59
N ASP A 64 -19.91 1.13 -1.46
CA ASP A 64 -19.39 1.52 -2.77
C ASP A 64 -18.01 2.19 -2.67
N ILE A 65 -17.84 3.11 -1.73
CA ILE A 65 -16.56 3.79 -1.51
C ILE A 65 -15.52 2.82 -0.94
N VAL A 66 -15.91 1.96 0.01
CA VAL A 66 -15.02 0.91 0.53
C VAL A 66 -14.56 -0.03 -0.59
N ASN A 67 -15.49 -0.46 -1.45
CA ASN A 67 -15.19 -1.30 -2.61
C ASN A 67 -14.29 -0.58 -3.62
N TYR A 68 -14.45 0.73 -3.81
CA TYR A 68 -13.55 1.52 -4.64
C TYR A 68 -12.11 1.53 -4.07
N ALA A 69 -11.95 1.76 -2.76
CA ALA A 69 -10.66 1.70 -2.09
C ALA A 69 -10.01 0.32 -2.20
N PHE A 70 -10.79 -0.74 -1.94
CA PHE A 70 -10.36 -2.14 -2.09
C PHE A 70 -9.89 -2.44 -3.51
N ASN A 71 -10.68 -2.09 -4.53
CA ASN A 71 -10.33 -2.33 -5.93
C ASN A 71 -9.11 -1.52 -6.36
N THR A 72 -8.95 -0.30 -5.84
CA THR A 72 -7.77 0.53 -6.11
C THR A 72 -6.49 -0.14 -5.58
N ILE A 73 -6.51 -0.63 -4.34
CA ILE A 73 -5.39 -1.39 -3.76
C ILE A 73 -5.14 -2.66 -4.58
N TYR A 74 -6.18 -3.45 -4.81
CA TYR A 74 -6.09 -4.70 -5.58
C TYR A 74 -5.44 -4.50 -6.95
N ASN A 75 -5.93 -3.52 -7.71
CA ASN A 75 -5.46 -3.29 -9.08
C ASN A 75 -4.00 -2.81 -9.14
N CYS A 76 -3.54 -2.07 -8.13
CA CYS A 76 -2.14 -1.65 -8.05
C CYS A 76 -1.22 -2.85 -7.80
N PHE A 77 -1.54 -3.68 -6.78
CA PHE A 77 -0.74 -4.85 -6.42
C PHE A 77 -0.78 -5.95 -7.48
N ALA A 78 -1.90 -6.10 -8.21
CA ALA A 78 -2.03 -7.02 -9.32
C ALA A 78 -1.47 -6.49 -10.65
N ARG A 79 -0.92 -5.26 -10.68
CA ARG A 79 -0.43 -4.58 -11.88
C ARG A 79 -1.49 -4.49 -13.00
N THR A 80 -2.74 -4.26 -12.63
CA THR A 80 -3.87 -4.09 -13.55
C THR A 80 -4.39 -2.65 -13.59
N ALA A 81 -3.95 -1.78 -12.68
CA ALA A 81 -4.35 -0.37 -12.64
C ALA A 81 -3.80 0.44 -13.83
N ALA A 82 -2.51 0.25 -14.16
CA ALA A 82 -1.85 0.90 -15.28
C ALA A 82 -0.67 0.06 -15.78
N PHE A 83 -0.32 0.23 -17.05
CA PHE A 83 0.91 -0.33 -17.60
C PHE A 83 2.05 0.69 -17.46
N SER A 84 2.93 0.47 -16.49
CA SER A 84 4.21 1.18 -16.37
C SER A 84 5.37 0.27 -16.79
N PRO A 85 6.40 0.79 -17.50
CA PRO A 85 7.58 0.03 -17.90
C PRO A 85 8.29 -0.68 -16.75
N ASN A 86 8.46 0.00 -15.61
CA ASN A 86 9.09 -0.56 -14.40
C ASN A 86 8.08 -1.19 -13.43
N GLY A 87 6.78 -1.13 -13.72
CA GLY A 87 5.76 -1.74 -12.86
C GLY A 87 5.84 -3.27 -12.86
N ALA A 88 5.61 -3.90 -11.71
CA ALA A 88 5.60 -5.36 -11.59
C ALA A 88 4.35 -5.89 -10.85
N ASP A 89 3.95 -7.13 -11.19
CA ASP A 89 2.91 -7.85 -10.45
C ASP A 89 3.53 -8.38 -9.17
N THR A 90 2.97 -7.97 -8.03
CA THR A 90 3.48 -8.36 -6.70
C THR A 90 3.24 -9.83 -6.35
N LYS A 91 2.38 -10.52 -7.10
CA LYS A 91 1.78 -11.81 -6.72
C LYS A 91 1.07 -11.78 -5.35
N ILE A 92 0.72 -10.59 -4.86
CA ILE A 92 -0.18 -10.42 -3.72
C ILE A 92 -1.57 -10.09 -4.25
N ARG A 93 -2.58 -10.78 -3.71
CA ARG A 93 -3.98 -10.54 -3.97
C ARG A 93 -4.69 -10.24 -2.67
N PHE A 94 -5.85 -9.61 -2.79
CA PHE A 94 -6.71 -9.29 -1.66
C PHE A 94 -8.10 -9.85 -1.95
N ARG A 95 -8.77 -10.31 -0.91
CA ARG A 95 -10.16 -10.77 -0.98
C ARG A 95 -10.88 -10.30 0.29
N LEU A 96 -12.06 -9.72 0.11
CA LEU A 96 -12.92 -9.32 1.23
C LEU A 96 -13.31 -10.54 2.05
N ALA A 97 -13.22 -10.44 3.38
CA ALA A 97 -13.65 -11.47 4.31
C ALA A 97 -15.13 -11.82 4.11
N GLU A 98 -15.49 -13.09 4.20
CA GLU A 98 -16.87 -13.57 4.08
C GLU A 98 -17.43 -14.04 5.42
N TYR A 99 -16.56 -14.31 6.40
CA TYR A 99 -16.91 -14.82 7.72
C TYR A 99 -16.28 -13.97 8.83
N ASP A 100 -17.06 -13.74 9.88
CA ASP A 100 -16.66 -13.02 11.09
C ASP A 100 -15.83 -13.91 12.05
N PRO A 101 -15.27 -13.35 13.14
CA PRO A 101 -14.49 -14.13 14.11
C PRO A 101 -15.27 -15.26 14.81
N ASN A 102 -16.61 -15.26 14.74
CA ASN A 102 -17.47 -16.29 15.30
C ASN A 102 -17.85 -17.38 14.27
N GLY A 103 -17.27 -17.33 13.05
CA GLY A 103 -17.57 -18.25 11.96
C GLY A 103 -18.93 -17.99 11.30
N ARG A 104 -19.53 -16.81 11.52
CA ARG A 104 -20.81 -16.41 10.91
C ARG A 104 -20.54 -15.69 9.60
N LYS A 105 -21.34 -15.99 8.59
CA LYS A 105 -21.26 -15.30 7.31
C LYS A 105 -21.64 -13.83 7.48
N MET A 106 -20.81 -12.93 6.97
CA MET A 106 -21.03 -11.49 7.03
C MET A 106 -22.15 -11.07 6.06
N GLU A 107 -22.97 -10.10 6.48
CA GLU A 107 -24.01 -9.51 5.62
C GLU A 107 -23.38 -8.68 4.48
N GLU A 108 -22.40 -7.84 4.84
CA GLU A 108 -21.56 -7.10 3.90
C GLU A 108 -20.15 -7.73 3.91
N LYS A 109 -19.76 -8.36 2.79
CA LYS A 109 -18.44 -9.00 2.69
C LYS A 109 -17.33 -7.99 2.99
N GLY A 110 -16.48 -8.31 3.96
CA GLY A 110 -15.31 -7.55 4.35
C GLY A 110 -15.62 -6.21 5.00
N ILE A 111 -16.87 -5.91 5.34
CA ILE A 111 -17.26 -4.65 5.99
C ILE A 111 -17.88 -4.96 7.35
N ASN A 112 -17.24 -4.49 8.40
CA ASN A 112 -17.72 -4.56 9.77
C ASN A 112 -18.10 -3.16 10.26
N ARG A 113 -19.39 -2.87 10.35
CA ARG A 113 -19.90 -1.55 10.80
C ARG A 113 -20.02 -1.53 12.33
N TYR A 114 -19.43 -0.53 12.96
CA TYR A 114 -19.45 -0.36 14.42
C TYR A 114 -19.66 1.10 14.80
N SER A 115 -20.93 1.50 14.90
CA SER A 115 -21.29 2.88 15.24
C SER A 115 -21.19 3.14 16.74
N LEU A 116 -20.72 4.34 17.10
CA LEU A 116 -20.59 4.79 18.49
C LEU A 116 -21.36 6.10 18.71
N SER A 117 -21.67 6.43 19.96
CA SER A 117 -22.15 7.77 20.30
C SER A 117 -21.06 8.81 20.03
N THR A 118 -21.42 10.08 19.79
CA THR A 118 -20.44 11.16 19.58
C THR A 118 -19.44 11.25 20.74
N SER A 119 -19.90 11.07 21.98
CA SER A 119 -19.04 11.06 23.17
C SER A 119 -18.07 9.89 23.20
N ASP A 120 -18.51 8.69 22.81
CA ASP A 120 -17.62 7.51 22.78
C ASP A 120 -16.60 7.62 21.65
N LEU A 121 -17.01 8.14 20.50
CA LEU A 121 -16.15 8.38 19.33
C LEU A 121 -15.05 9.40 19.66
N ASN A 122 -15.38 10.50 20.36
CA ASN A 122 -14.42 11.50 20.81
C ASN A 122 -13.42 10.95 21.85
N ASN A 123 -13.83 9.92 22.59
CA ASN A 123 -12.99 9.25 23.59
C ASN A 123 -12.27 8.01 23.02
N LEU A 124 -12.47 7.68 21.74
CA LEU A 124 -11.85 6.53 21.10
C LEU A 124 -10.36 6.82 20.85
N ASN A 125 -9.52 5.83 21.08
CA ASN A 125 -8.08 5.90 20.82
C ASN A 125 -7.58 4.52 20.35
N PRO A 126 -6.33 4.41 19.85
CA PRO A 126 -5.78 3.15 19.37
C PRO A 126 -5.90 1.99 20.37
N GLU A 127 -5.64 2.24 21.66
CA GLU A 127 -5.74 1.21 22.71
C GLU A 127 -7.17 0.68 22.89
N LYS A 128 -8.18 1.55 22.84
CA LYS A 128 -9.59 1.12 22.92
C LYS A 128 -10.03 0.31 21.71
N ILE A 129 -9.48 0.57 20.53
CA ILE A 129 -9.73 -0.23 19.33
C ILE A 129 -9.04 -1.59 19.49
N LYS A 130 -7.74 -1.61 19.82
CA LYS A 130 -6.94 -2.82 20.02
C LYS A 130 -7.59 -3.78 21.01
N ASN A 131 -8.11 -3.25 22.12
CA ASN A 131 -8.72 -4.04 23.19
C ASN A 131 -10.20 -4.37 22.98
N ASN A 132 -10.80 -4.05 21.82
CA ASN A 132 -12.20 -4.33 21.54
C ASN A 132 -12.36 -5.44 20.48
N PRO A 133 -12.79 -6.65 20.87
CA PRO A 133 -12.89 -7.79 19.97
C PRO A 133 -13.95 -7.62 18.87
N LYS A 134 -14.84 -6.63 18.98
CA LYS A 134 -15.83 -6.32 17.93
C LYS A 134 -15.22 -5.57 16.75
N ILE A 135 -14.08 -4.91 16.95
CA ILE A 135 -13.45 -4.02 15.96
C ILE A 135 -11.95 -4.22 15.83
N CYS A 136 -11.33 -5.17 16.54
CA CYS A 136 -9.96 -5.61 16.31
C CYS A 136 -9.99 -7.13 16.18
N TRP A 137 -10.02 -7.63 14.94
CA TRP A 137 -10.09 -9.06 14.67
C TRP A 137 -8.68 -9.67 14.64
N ASP A 138 -8.58 -10.97 14.90
CA ASP A 138 -7.31 -11.70 14.97
C ASP A 138 -6.47 -11.46 13.71
N TYR A 139 -5.32 -10.81 13.89
CA TYR A 139 -4.43 -10.42 12.78
C TYR A 139 -3.81 -11.62 12.06
N LYS A 140 -3.81 -12.80 12.68
CA LYS A 140 -3.39 -14.05 12.04
C LYS A 140 -4.43 -14.55 11.02
N ARG A 141 -5.64 -14.00 11.04
CA ARG A 141 -6.78 -14.41 10.21
C ARG A 141 -7.33 -13.29 9.33
N TYR A 142 -7.03 -12.03 9.65
CA TYR A 142 -7.57 -10.87 8.97
C TYR A 142 -6.50 -9.78 8.83
N LEU A 143 -6.42 -9.20 7.64
CA LEU A 143 -5.81 -7.89 7.43
C LEU A 143 -6.84 -6.83 7.83
N ASN A 144 -6.62 -6.24 9.01
CA ASN A 144 -7.51 -5.24 9.58
C ASN A 144 -7.25 -3.86 8.93
N ILE A 145 -8.32 -3.20 8.46
CA ILE A 145 -8.28 -1.82 7.99
C ILE A 145 -9.35 -1.04 8.76
N TRP A 146 -8.95 -0.10 9.59
CA TRP A 146 -9.86 0.74 10.36
C TRP A 146 -10.17 2.03 9.62
N ILE A 147 -11.44 2.35 9.46
CA ILE A 147 -11.92 3.63 8.93
C ILE A 147 -12.62 4.35 10.07
N VAL A 148 -11.97 5.38 10.64
CA VAL A 148 -12.38 6.01 11.89
C VAL A 148 -12.64 7.50 11.67
N GLU A 149 -13.80 7.98 12.08
CA GLU A 149 -14.23 9.34 11.75
C GLU A 149 -13.37 10.46 12.35
N ASN A 150 -12.90 10.28 13.58
CA ASN A 150 -12.15 11.28 14.35
C ASN A 150 -10.65 10.95 14.46
N MET A 151 -10.11 10.11 13.58
CA MET A 151 -8.67 9.81 13.52
C MET A 151 -8.09 10.22 12.17
N GLY A 152 -6.79 10.52 12.15
CA GLY A 152 -6.03 10.64 10.91
C GLY A 152 -5.52 9.29 10.42
N ASN A 153 -5.01 9.26 9.20
CA ASN A 153 -4.36 8.07 8.66
C ASN A 153 -3.15 7.70 9.52
N SER A 154 -2.98 6.40 9.77
CA SER A 154 -1.85 5.88 10.51
C SER A 154 -1.49 4.48 10.01
N VAL A 155 -0.22 4.32 9.66
CA VAL A 155 0.39 3.06 9.26
C VAL A 155 1.86 3.12 9.64
N SER A 156 2.44 1.96 9.93
CA SER A 156 3.87 1.81 10.20
C SER A 156 4.45 0.72 9.31
N THR A 157 5.73 0.85 9.02
CA THR A 157 6.53 -0.29 8.56
C THR A 157 6.59 -1.33 9.69
N PRO A 158 6.84 -2.62 9.38
CA PRO A 158 6.87 -3.65 10.40
C PRO A 158 7.93 -3.37 11.49
N HIS A 159 7.58 -3.61 12.74
CA HIS A 159 8.49 -3.47 13.87
C HIS A 159 9.29 -4.76 14.16
N TYR A 160 8.63 -5.92 14.05
CA TYR A 160 9.22 -7.24 14.32
C TYR A 160 9.44 -8.04 13.03
N ILE A 161 10.53 -8.79 12.98
CA ILE A 161 10.87 -9.67 11.86
C ILE A 161 11.55 -10.95 12.36
N LEU A 162 11.40 -12.05 11.62
CA LEU A 162 12.13 -13.28 11.92
C LEU A 162 13.64 -13.06 11.90
N ASN A 163 14.33 -13.67 12.87
CA ASN A 163 15.80 -13.65 12.97
C ASN A 163 16.53 -14.31 11.77
N THR A 164 15.81 -15.03 10.91
CA THR A 164 16.32 -15.61 9.67
C THR A 164 16.28 -14.67 8.47
N ALA A 165 15.65 -13.49 8.60
CA ALA A 165 15.48 -12.56 7.49
C ALA A 165 16.79 -11.89 7.05
N ASP A 166 16.98 -11.75 5.73
CA ASP A 166 18.10 -10.99 5.15
C ASP A 166 17.77 -9.49 5.14
N LEU A 167 18.27 -8.76 6.13
CA LEU A 167 18.01 -7.33 6.28
C LEU A 167 18.59 -6.47 5.15
N ASN A 168 19.54 -6.98 4.36
CA ASN A 168 20.10 -6.23 3.24
C ASN A 168 19.05 -5.94 2.16
N GLN A 169 17.99 -6.74 2.08
CA GLN A 169 16.88 -6.57 1.13
C GLN A 169 15.80 -5.58 1.61
N ILE A 170 15.87 -5.13 2.86
CA ILE A 170 14.82 -4.32 3.52
C ILE A 170 15.43 -3.18 4.36
N GLN A 171 16.52 -2.60 3.88
CA GLN A 171 17.22 -1.49 4.55
C GLN A 171 16.33 -0.26 4.78
N GLY A 172 16.73 0.64 5.67
CA GLY A 172 15.99 1.89 5.96
C GLY A 172 14.80 1.74 6.92
N VAL A 173 14.54 0.54 7.41
CA VAL A 173 13.57 0.26 8.48
C VAL A 173 14.32 -0.41 9.63
N SER A 174 14.01 0.03 10.86
CA SER A 174 14.55 -0.60 12.08
C SER A 174 13.64 -1.75 12.50
N PHE A 175 14.18 -2.96 12.54
CA PHE A 175 13.48 -4.15 12.98
C PHE A 175 14.07 -4.68 14.28
N GLU A 176 13.21 -5.26 15.13
CA GLU A 176 13.64 -6.18 16.17
C GLU A 176 13.57 -7.62 15.61
N GLN A 177 14.74 -8.28 15.54
CA GLN A 177 14.88 -9.64 15.03
C GLN A 177 14.66 -10.67 16.14
N LEU A 178 13.62 -11.50 16.01
CA LEU A 178 13.20 -12.46 17.02
C LEU A 178 12.79 -13.79 16.37
N SER A 179 12.71 -14.86 17.16
CA SER A 179 12.04 -16.10 16.71
C SER A 179 10.53 -15.89 16.60
N LEU A 180 9.84 -16.78 15.86
CA LEU A 180 8.38 -16.73 15.75
C LEU A 180 7.69 -16.76 17.13
N GLU A 181 8.12 -17.65 18.02
CA GLU A 181 7.54 -17.79 19.35
C GLU A 181 7.71 -16.52 20.20
N GLU A 182 8.84 -15.83 20.06
CA GLU A 182 9.08 -14.56 20.75
C GLU A 182 8.21 -13.45 20.20
N ILE A 183 8.09 -13.31 18.87
CA ILE A 183 7.22 -12.30 18.23
C ILE A 183 5.77 -12.46 18.67
N GLU A 184 5.26 -13.69 18.72
CA GLU A 184 3.87 -13.97 19.13
C GLU A 184 3.56 -13.61 20.59
N LYS A 185 4.60 -13.42 21.42
CA LYS A 185 4.47 -12.99 22.82
C LYS A 185 4.67 -11.49 23.01
N GLN A 186 5.11 -10.76 21.96
CA GLN A 186 5.29 -9.32 22.05
C GLN A 186 3.96 -8.58 22.06
N GLU A 187 3.94 -7.46 22.78
CA GLU A 187 2.89 -6.48 22.61
C GLU A 187 2.99 -5.85 21.22
N TYR A 188 1.85 -5.64 20.58
CA TYR A 188 1.78 -5.00 19.27
C TYR A 188 0.92 -3.75 19.30
N SER A 189 1.22 -2.78 18.46
CA SER A 189 0.35 -1.64 18.17
C SER A 189 -0.65 -1.97 17.07
N LEU A 190 -1.68 -1.14 16.85
CA LEU A 190 -2.60 -1.34 15.72
C LEU A 190 -1.90 -1.33 14.37
N THR A 191 -0.87 -0.50 14.18
CA THR A 191 -0.15 -0.40 12.90
C THR A 191 0.80 -1.56 12.67
N ASP A 192 1.11 -2.35 13.72
CA ASP A 192 1.76 -3.64 13.59
C ASP A 192 0.84 -4.73 13.05
N ILE A 193 -0.48 -4.53 13.02
CA ILE A 193 -1.43 -5.56 12.57
C ILE A 193 -2.48 -5.08 11.56
N GLY A 194 -2.45 -3.80 11.20
CA GLY A 194 -3.34 -3.22 10.19
C GLY A 194 -3.01 -1.77 9.85
N LEU A 195 -3.99 -1.07 9.28
CA LEU A 195 -3.91 0.32 8.83
C LEU A 195 -5.12 1.10 9.35
N ILE A 196 -4.91 2.35 9.73
CA ILE A 196 -5.98 3.28 10.09
C ILE A 196 -6.12 4.33 9.00
N TYR A 197 -7.35 4.60 8.60
CA TYR A 197 -7.72 5.74 7.79
C TYR A 197 -8.70 6.63 8.53
N GLY A 198 -8.61 7.93 8.27
CA GLY A 198 -9.67 8.86 8.62
C GLY A 198 -10.89 8.65 7.71
N ALA A 199 -12.10 8.61 8.27
CA ALA A 199 -13.30 8.43 7.44
C ALA A 199 -13.52 9.57 6.44
N ARG A 200 -12.99 10.77 6.73
CA ARG A 200 -13.02 11.92 5.81
C ARG A 200 -12.25 11.67 4.52
N ASP A 201 -11.20 10.86 4.58
CA ASP A 201 -10.39 10.60 3.40
C ASP A 201 -11.16 9.75 2.39
N PHE A 202 -12.05 8.87 2.87
CA PHE A 202 -12.97 8.13 2.02
C PHE A 202 -13.99 9.04 1.29
N ALA A 203 -14.01 10.35 1.53
CA ALA A 203 -14.83 11.32 0.79
C ALA A 203 -14.04 12.15 -0.24
N ILE A 204 -12.74 11.90 -0.46
CA ILE A 204 -11.88 12.68 -1.39
C ILE A 204 -11.12 11.78 -2.39
N GLU A 205 -10.65 12.37 -3.50
CA GLU A 205 -10.12 11.62 -4.65
C GLU A 205 -8.65 11.15 -4.54
N ASP A 206 -7.86 11.58 -3.55
CA ASP A 206 -6.43 11.24 -3.42
C ASP A 206 -6.02 10.81 -1.99
N VAL A 207 -6.55 9.67 -1.55
CA VAL A 207 -6.28 9.12 -0.20
C VAL A 207 -4.95 8.37 -0.11
N GLY A 208 -4.37 8.01 -1.25
CA GLY A 208 -3.21 7.13 -1.30
C GLY A 208 -3.48 5.76 -0.67
N TYR A 209 -4.63 5.13 -0.97
CA TYR A 209 -4.92 3.78 -0.46
C TYR A 209 -3.78 2.78 -0.72
N PRO A 210 -3.24 2.69 -1.95
CA PRO A 210 -2.10 1.82 -2.24
C PRO A 210 -0.83 2.27 -1.51
N THR A 211 -0.62 3.58 -1.30
CA THR A 211 0.53 4.12 -0.56
C THR A 211 0.57 3.58 0.87
N GLN A 212 -0.55 3.67 1.60
CA GLN A 212 -0.60 3.18 2.98
C GLN A 212 -0.39 1.66 3.04
N MET A 213 -0.99 0.91 2.10
CA MET A 213 -0.76 -0.54 2.00
C MET A 213 0.71 -0.87 1.66
N GLY A 214 1.36 -0.09 0.80
CA GLY A 214 2.79 -0.20 0.52
C GLY A 214 3.64 0.01 1.78
N LYS A 215 3.35 1.06 2.57
CA LYS A 215 4.03 1.33 3.86
C LYS A 215 3.84 0.20 4.86
N PHE A 216 2.63 -0.36 4.94
CA PHE A 216 2.35 -1.53 5.78
C PHE A 216 3.24 -2.72 5.43
N PHE A 217 3.50 -2.93 4.13
CA PHE A 217 4.45 -3.92 3.63
C PHE A 217 5.90 -3.43 3.52
N GLY A 218 6.24 -2.35 4.22
CA GLY A 218 7.61 -1.92 4.44
C GLY A 218 8.20 -1.01 3.37
N LEU A 219 7.43 -0.56 2.37
CA LEU A 219 7.90 0.44 1.42
C LEU A 219 8.14 1.79 2.10
N LEU A 220 9.13 2.52 1.59
CA LEU A 220 9.51 3.84 2.05
C LEU A 220 9.11 4.89 1.00
N ASP A 221 8.87 6.12 1.46
CA ASP A 221 8.55 7.23 0.57
C ASP A 221 9.76 7.53 -0.34
N THR A 222 9.49 7.76 -1.63
CA THR A 222 10.48 8.11 -2.66
C THR A 222 10.73 9.61 -2.77
N GLU A 223 9.91 10.42 -2.09
CA GLU A 223 10.00 11.88 -2.14
C GLU A 223 11.20 12.43 -1.36
N ASN A 224 11.52 13.71 -1.62
CA ASN A 224 12.49 14.50 -0.84
C ASN A 224 13.92 13.95 -0.83
N GLN A 225 14.33 13.24 -1.90
CA GLN A 225 15.68 12.72 -2.07
C GLN A 225 16.12 11.77 -0.93
N LYS A 226 15.16 11.16 -0.25
CA LYS A 226 15.43 10.12 0.74
C LYS A 226 15.64 8.80 0.02
N GLU A 227 16.69 8.08 0.42
CA GLU A 227 16.91 6.71 -0.03
C GLU A 227 15.74 5.82 0.42
N ASP A 228 15.01 5.24 -0.54
CA ASP A 228 13.96 4.25 -0.31
C ASP A 228 14.49 2.81 -0.43
N TYR A 229 15.77 2.66 -0.78
CA TYR A 229 16.51 1.41 -0.93
C TYR A 229 15.94 0.51 -2.04
N CYS A 230 15.33 1.12 -3.06
CA CYS A 230 14.88 0.45 -4.27
C CYS A 230 15.59 1.06 -5.49
N GLU A 231 16.55 0.35 -6.08
CA GLU A 231 17.41 0.91 -7.16
C GLU A 231 16.64 1.29 -8.45
N ASP A 232 15.40 0.85 -8.62
CA ASP A 232 14.54 1.19 -9.75
C ASP A 232 13.54 2.32 -9.51
N THR A 233 13.63 3.00 -8.38
CA THR A 233 12.92 4.26 -8.13
C THR A 233 13.88 5.44 -8.26
N PHE A 234 13.34 6.65 -8.32
CA PHE A 234 14.14 7.86 -8.49
C PHE A 234 13.92 8.79 -7.31
N ALA A 235 15.00 9.34 -6.77
CA ALA A 235 14.95 10.58 -6.03
C ALA A 235 14.54 11.71 -6.99
N TYR A 236 13.54 12.51 -6.61
CA TYR A 236 12.99 13.55 -7.48
C TYR A 236 12.58 14.82 -6.73
N ASN A 237 12.40 15.89 -7.51
CA ASN A 237 11.67 17.10 -7.11
C ASN A 237 10.43 17.27 -8.00
N THR A 238 9.42 18.00 -7.52
CA THR A 238 8.30 18.40 -8.39
C THR A 238 8.82 19.36 -9.45
N TYR A 239 8.61 19.01 -10.72
CA TYR A 239 9.03 19.85 -11.84
C TYR A 239 8.07 21.02 -11.99
N LYS A 240 8.62 22.23 -12.09
CA LYS A 240 7.85 23.45 -12.37
C LYS A 240 8.21 23.94 -13.76
N GLU A 241 7.21 23.99 -14.64
CA GLU A 241 7.40 24.54 -15.98
C GLU A 241 7.81 26.02 -15.90
N PRO A 242 8.84 26.47 -16.64
CA PRO A 242 9.33 27.85 -16.55
C PRO A 242 8.31 28.94 -16.88
N TRP A 243 7.34 28.63 -17.73
CA TRP A 243 6.25 29.54 -18.13
C TRP A 243 5.05 29.51 -17.18
N ASN A 244 5.02 28.58 -16.22
CA ASN A 244 3.93 28.48 -15.27
C ASN A 244 4.10 29.47 -14.11
N THR A 245 3.45 30.63 -14.22
CA THR A 245 3.45 31.69 -13.20
C THR A 245 2.41 31.47 -12.09
N ALA A 246 1.56 30.45 -12.20
CA ALA A 246 0.64 30.07 -11.13
C ALA A 246 1.47 29.43 -9.99
N LEU A 247 1.58 30.16 -8.88
CA LEU A 247 2.42 29.83 -7.72
C LEU A 247 2.07 28.47 -7.10
N GLU A 248 0.86 27.97 -7.32
CA GLU A 248 0.39 26.66 -6.87
C GLU A 248 -0.59 26.10 -7.91
N GLY A 249 -0.30 24.92 -8.51
CA GLY A 249 -1.36 24.12 -9.15
C GLY A 249 -1.06 23.40 -10.46
N SER A 250 -0.05 23.78 -11.27
CA SER A 250 0.12 23.11 -12.57
C SER A 250 0.99 21.85 -12.44
N ASN A 251 0.33 20.70 -12.56
CA ASN A 251 0.92 19.37 -12.77
C ASN A 251 1.90 18.91 -11.67
N SER A 252 1.44 18.81 -10.42
CA SER A 252 2.20 18.23 -9.31
C SER A 252 2.68 16.79 -9.57
N ARG A 253 2.16 16.12 -10.62
CA ARG A 253 2.56 14.77 -11.04
C ARG A 253 3.78 14.75 -11.96
N LEU A 254 4.17 15.87 -12.56
CA LEU A 254 5.38 15.96 -13.37
C LEU A 254 6.58 16.19 -12.45
N LYS A 255 7.57 15.32 -12.54
CA LYS A 255 8.74 15.30 -11.67
C LYS A 255 10.01 15.46 -12.49
N ILE A 256 11.08 15.88 -11.81
CA ILE A 256 12.43 15.92 -12.35
C ILE A 256 13.35 15.19 -11.37
N SER A 257 14.07 14.19 -11.85
CA SER A 257 15.08 13.47 -11.07
C SER A 257 16.33 14.33 -10.86
N THR A 258 17.23 13.88 -9.98
CA THR A 258 18.49 14.57 -9.65
C THR A 258 19.44 14.73 -10.85
N ASP A 259 19.35 13.84 -11.84
CA ASP A 259 20.12 13.89 -13.11
C ASP A 259 19.39 14.63 -14.24
N GLY A 260 18.21 15.20 -13.96
CA GLY A 260 17.48 16.08 -14.89
C GLY A 260 16.47 15.37 -15.80
N LEU A 261 16.21 14.08 -15.61
CA LEU A 261 15.14 13.36 -16.32
C LEU A 261 13.76 13.84 -15.85
N ILE A 262 12.94 14.30 -16.79
CA ILE A 262 11.54 14.68 -16.53
C ILE A 262 10.64 13.47 -16.75
N PHE A 263 9.76 13.16 -15.81
CA PHE A 263 8.84 12.02 -15.90
C PHE A 263 7.51 12.28 -15.20
N TYR A 264 6.46 11.57 -15.63
CA TYR A 264 5.19 11.52 -14.93
C TYR A 264 5.25 10.49 -13.79
N SER A 265 4.98 10.96 -12.58
CA SER A 265 5.00 10.16 -11.38
C SER A 265 3.79 9.22 -11.31
N VAL A 266 4.09 7.92 -11.24
CA VAL A 266 3.11 6.82 -11.21
C VAL A 266 3.29 5.89 -10.02
N ASN A 267 4.42 5.98 -9.31
CA ASN A 267 4.74 5.08 -8.20
C ASN A 267 3.79 5.35 -7.02
N ILE A 268 3.39 4.30 -6.30
CA ILE A 268 2.52 4.41 -5.12
C ILE A 268 3.19 5.20 -3.97
N MET A 269 4.52 5.23 -3.91
CA MET A 269 5.29 5.91 -2.86
C MET A 269 5.63 7.36 -3.20
N ASP A 270 5.37 7.80 -4.43
CA ASP A 270 5.58 9.19 -4.82
C ASP A 270 4.45 10.08 -4.26
N ALA A 271 4.81 11.27 -3.80
CA ALA A 271 3.87 12.33 -3.45
C ALA A 271 3.30 13.04 -4.69
N SER A 272 1.99 13.36 -4.66
CA SER A 272 1.27 13.90 -5.82
C SER A 272 1.53 13.10 -7.09
N SER A 273 1.05 11.86 -7.12
CA SER A 273 1.33 10.84 -8.13
C SER A 273 0.02 10.27 -8.68
N TYR A 274 0.07 9.52 -9.77
CA TYR A 274 -1.05 8.63 -10.12
C TYR A 274 -1.21 7.45 -9.16
N LYS A 275 -0.16 7.13 -8.36
CA LYS A 275 -0.15 6.11 -7.31
C LYS A 275 -0.74 4.77 -7.75
N ASN A 276 -0.32 4.28 -8.91
CA ASN A 276 -0.92 3.10 -9.56
C ASN A 276 0.10 2.02 -9.95
N THR A 277 1.37 2.20 -9.58
CA THR A 277 2.47 1.33 -9.97
C THR A 277 3.37 1.01 -8.77
N ILE A 278 3.83 -0.24 -8.69
CA ILE A 278 4.87 -0.72 -7.76
C ILE A 278 6.04 -1.22 -8.62
N SER A 279 7.26 -0.78 -8.32
CA SER A 279 8.45 -1.15 -9.07
C SER A 279 8.92 -2.58 -8.75
N MET A 280 9.84 -3.14 -9.55
CA MET A 280 10.36 -4.49 -9.32
C MET A 280 11.11 -4.61 -7.98
N ASP A 281 11.97 -3.67 -7.62
CA ASP A 281 12.72 -3.76 -6.36
C ASP A 281 11.81 -3.49 -5.16
N GLN A 282 10.78 -2.66 -5.31
CA GLN A 282 9.71 -2.54 -4.32
C GLN A 282 8.94 -3.87 -4.14
N VAL A 283 8.70 -4.63 -5.21
CA VAL A 283 8.11 -5.98 -5.08
C VAL A 283 9.02 -6.90 -4.28
N LYS A 284 10.33 -6.94 -4.56
CA LYS A 284 11.28 -7.76 -3.78
C LYS A 284 11.20 -7.43 -2.30
N ARG A 285 11.25 -6.13 -1.98
CA ARG A 285 11.14 -5.61 -0.61
C ARG A 285 9.84 -6.05 0.08
N ILE A 286 8.70 -5.86 -0.59
CA ILE A 286 7.39 -6.30 -0.09
C ILE A 286 7.42 -7.81 0.19
N ARG A 287 7.96 -8.62 -0.74
CA ARG A 287 8.02 -10.07 -0.60
C ARG A 287 8.90 -10.51 0.58
N THR A 288 10.06 -9.89 0.76
CA THR A 288 10.90 -10.12 1.95
C THR A 288 10.12 -9.87 3.24
N ILE A 289 9.31 -8.81 3.31
CA ILE A 289 8.44 -8.52 4.46
C ILE A 289 7.34 -9.56 4.62
N THR A 290 6.59 -9.89 3.56
CA THR A 290 5.49 -10.86 3.66
C THR A 290 5.96 -12.27 4.01
N ASP A 291 7.20 -12.60 3.67
CA ASP A 291 7.80 -13.90 3.94
C ASP A 291 8.37 -13.98 5.37
N ASN A 292 8.71 -12.84 6.00
CA ASN A 292 9.46 -12.82 7.27
C ASN A 292 8.81 -12.06 8.44
N CYS A 293 7.69 -11.35 8.26
CA CYS A 293 7.03 -10.60 9.33
C CYS A 293 5.72 -11.28 9.79
N PRO A 294 5.70 -11.98 10.95
CA PRO A 294 4.51 -12.72 11.41
C PRO A 294 3.24 -11.89 11.59
N HIS A 295 3.35 -10.63 12.02
CA HIS A 295 2.17 -9.76 12.13
C HIS A 295 1.57 -9.36 10.75
N ARG A 296 2.23 -9.74 9.65
CA ARG A 296 1.76 -9.56 8.26
C ARG A 296 1.29 -10.88 7.64
N TRP A 297 1.07 -11.95 8.42
CA TRP A 297 0.74 -13.29 7.90
C TRP A 297 -0.74 -13.65 7.89
N ALA A 298 -1.66 -12.68 7.91
CA ALA A 298 -3.09 -12.96 7.74
C ALA A 298 -3.40 -13.85 6.53
N TRP A 299 -2.59 -13.77 5.46
CA TRP A 299 -2.71 -14.58 4.24
C TRP A 299 -2.51 -16.09 4.45
N LYS A 300 -1.90 -16.52 5.56
CA LYS A 300 -1.68 -17.94 5.88
C LYS A 300 -2.94 -18.63 6.41
N SER A 301 -4.02 -17.89 6.63
CA SER A 301 -5.29 -18.41 7.14
C SER A 301 -6.40 -18.24 6.10
N ASP A 302 -7.20 -19.29 5.93
CA ASP A 302 -8.42 -19.27 5.11
C ASP A 302 -9.69 -19.02 5.93
N TRP A 303 -9.59 -18.88 7.26
CA TRP A 303 -10.70 -18.70 8.19
C TRP A 303 -11.71 -17.65 7.73
N ALA A 304 -11.21 -16.48 7.28
CA ALA A 304 -12.06 -15.38 6.83
C ALA A 304 -12.92 -15.74 5.61
N PHE A 305 -12.58 -16.78 4.87
CA PHE A 305 -13.26 -17.24 3.66
C PHE A 305 -14.12 -18.48 3.87
N THR A 306 -13.87 -19.24 4.94
CA THR A 306 -14.49 -20.56 5.21
C THR A 306 -15.32 -20.59 6.49
N GLY A 307 -15.00 -19.72 7.46
CA GLY A 307 -15.54 -19.74 8.82
C GLY A 307 -15.09 -20.92 9.67
N LYS A 308 -14.09 -21.68 9.22
CA LYS A 308 -13.56 -22.91 9.84
C LYS A 308 -12.10 -23.12 9.52
#